data_AF-C5P6K5-F1
#
_entry.id   AF-C5P6K5-F1
#
_cell.length_a   1.000
_cell.length_b   1.000
_cell.length_c   1.000
_cell.angle_alpha   90.00
_cell.angle_beta   90.00
_cell.angle_gamma   90.00
#
_symmetry.space_group_name_H-M   'P 1'
#
loop_
_entity.id
_entity.type
_entity.pdbx_description
1 polymer ?
#
loop_
_entity_poly.entity_id
_entity_poly.type
_entity_poly.pdbx_seq_one_letter_code
_entity_poly.pdbx_strand_id
1 'polypeptide(L)'
;MKLSINIALLLSISVFVSGQADTCSNPPQSDKVVQFADALKVICPNSAREPCINDPKAPNQCRSASQAAEPILRSFEKYNITNKNEMAALVSLMALESGEFKYQKNVFPGRPGQGTRNMQMPKWNARYLASIPELKDQREKVGDDKVKILDLLLSKDDYDFGSAAWYMTSQCTSDVRKGLQDGKEDGWEKYITACVGTTVSGERLRYWQVAVKEMQKL
;
A
#
# COMPACT_ATOMS: atom_id res chain seq x y z
N MET A 1 65.60 -61.90 -15.00
CA MET A 1 65.41 -60.68 -14.18
C MET A 1 64.18 -59.97 -14.71
N LYS A 2 63.11 -59.89 -13.88
CA LYS A 2 61.78 -59.40 -14.26
C LYS A 2 61.80 -57.90 -14.54
N LEU A 3 61.04 -57.43 -15.54
CA LEU A 3 60.31 -56.16 -15.42
C LEU A 3 59.10 -56.16 -16.36
N SER A 4 57.92 -56.35 -15.78
CA SER A 4 56.62 -56.17 -16.41
C SER A 4 56.19 -54.72 -16.19
N ILE A 5 55.84 -54.00 -17.25
CA ILE A 5 55.26 -52.65 -17.16
C ILE A 5 53.75 -52.79 -17.31
N ASN A 6 53.02 -52.61 -16.20
CA ASN A 6 51.57 -52.51 -16.19
C ASN A 6 51.16 -51.05 -16.46
N ILE A 7 50.39 -50.84 -17.52
CA ILE A 7 49.74 -49.56 -17.84
C ILE A 7 48.51 -49.45 -16.93
N ALA A 8 48.54 -48.54 -15.96
CA ALA A 8 47.37 -48.19 -15.16
C ALA A 8 46.66 -46.99 -15.80
N LEU A 9 45.48 -47.25 -16.35
CA LEU A 9 44.56 -46.25 -16.90
C LEU A 9 43.81 -45.58 -15.72
N LEU A 10 44.17 -44.33 -15.41
CA LEU A 10 43.46 -43.50 -14.43
C LEU A 10 42.19 -42.92 -15.06
N LEU A 11 41.02 -43.48 -14.72
CA LEU A 11 39.73 -42.84 -14.96
C LEU A 11 39.50 -41.75 -13.90
N SER A 12 39.60 -40.50 -14.32
CA SER A 12 39.16 -39.34 -13.54
C SER A 12 37.63 -39.28 -13.49
N ILE A 13 37.05 -39.60 -12.34
CA ILE A 13 35.63 -39.41 -12.05
C ILE A 13 35.43 -37.93 -11.71
N SER A 14 34.86 -37.17 -12.64
CA SER A 14 34.37 -35.81 -12.35
C SER A 14 33.09 -35.92 -11.53
N VAL A 15 33.17 -35.60 -10.24
CA VAL A 15 31.99 -35.42 -9.38
C VAL A 15 31.37 -34.07 -9.77
N PHE A 16 30.23 -34.11 -10.45
CA PHE A 16 29.38 -32.94 -10.64
C PHE A 16 28.69 -32.64 -9.31
N VAL A 17 29.22 -31.67 -8.56
CA VAL A 17 28.47 -31.03 -7.48
C VAL A 17 27.43 -30.15 -8.17
N SER A 18 26.17 -30.57 -8.16
CA SER A 18 25.05 -29.70 -8.53
C SER A 18 24.97 -28.59 -7.48
N GLY A 19 25.52 -27.42 -7.78
CA GLY A 19 25.26 -26.21 -7.01
C GLY A 19 23.76 -25.92 -7.08
N GLN A 20 23.04 -26.06 -5.96
CA GLN A 20 21.76 -25.39 -5.82
C GLN A 20 22.03 -23.90 -5.98
N ALA A 21 21.46 -23.30 -7.02
CA ALA A 21 21.34 -21.87 -7.10
C ALA A 21 20.55 -21.41 -5.89
N ASP A 22 21.20 -20.66 -5.00
CA ASP A 22 20.55 -19.94 -3.92
C ASP A 22 19.51 -19.01 -4.56
N THR A 23 18.26 -19.45 -4.58
CA THR A 23 17.14 -18.55 -4.81
C THR A 23 17.13 -17.62 -3.61
N CYS A 24 17.42 -16.34 -3.86
CA CYS A 24 17.18 -15.25 -2.91
C CYS A 24 15.72 -15.33 -2.46
N SER A 25 15.46 -16.10 -1.40
CA SER A 25 14.14 -16.29 -0.85
C SER A 25 13.88 -15.03 -0.04
N ASN A 26 12.87 -14.26 -0.45
CA ASN A 26 12.37 -13.17 0.39
C ASN A 26 12.10 -13.73 1.80
N PRO A 27 12.42 -12.97 2.87
CA PRO A 27 12.14 -13.42 4.22
C PRO A 27 10.66 -13.82 4.34
N PRO A 28 10.32 -14.87 5.11
CA PRO A 28 8.94 -15.28 5.30
C PRO A 28 8.08 -14.09 5.75
N GLN A 29 7.10 -13.73 4.93
CA GLN A 29 6.17 -12.66 5.25
C GLN A 29 5.28 -13.12 6.41
N SER A 30 5.10 -12.28 7.44
CA SER A 30 4.32 -12.69 8.63
C SER A 30 2.88 -13.07 8.28
N ASP A 31 2.30 -14.03 9.02
CA ASP A 31 0.92 -14.51 8.82
C ASP A 31 -0.10 -13.36 8.78
N LYS A 32 0.09 -12.33 9.61
CA LYS A 32 -0.76 -11.14 9.64
C LYS A 32 -0.80 -10.42 8.28
N VAL A 33 0.36 -10.29 7.63
CA VAL A 33 0.44 -9.59 6.34
C VAL A 33 -0.18 -10.44 5.24
N VAL A 34 -0.01 -11.76 5.27
CA VAL A 34 -0.66 -12.68 4.32
C VAL A 34 -2.18 -12.61 4.44
N GLN A 35 -2.71 -12.71 5.66
CA GLN A 35 -4.16 -12.61 5.91
C GLN A 35 -4.71 -11.24 5.49
N PHE A 36 -3.99 -10.16 5.78
CA PHE A 36 -4.38 -8.82 5.35
C PHE A 36 -4.34 -8.67 3.83
N ALA A 37 -3.34 -9.23 3.14
CA ALA A 37 -3.29 -9.27 1.68
C ALA A 37 -4.50 -10.01 1.11
N ASP A 38 -4.91 -11.13 1.71
CA ASP A 38 -6.10 -11.87 1.27
C ASP A 38 -7.40 -11.08 1.48
N ALA A 39 -7.52 -10.37 2.61
CA ALA A 39 -8.62 -9.41 2.82
C ALA A 39 -8.62 -8.31 1.72
N LEU A 40 -7.44 -7.76 1.38
CA LEU A 40 -7.32 -6.77 0.31
C LEU A 40 -7.68 -7.33 -1.07
N LYS A 41 -7.43 -8.61 -1.36
CA LYS A 41 -7.86 -9.23 -2.63
C LYS A 41 -9.38 -9.27 -2.77
N VAL A 42 -10.10 -9.39 -1.64
CA VAL A 42 -11.57 -9.35 -1.63
C VAL A 42 -12.08 -7.91 -1.75
N ILE A 43 -11.45 -6.96 -1.04
CA ILE A 43 -11.86 -5.55 -1.06
C ILE A 43 -11.52 -4.88 -2.40
N CYS A 44 -10.38 -5.24 -3.00
CA CYS A 44 -9.82 -4.68 -4.23
C CYS A 44 -9.61 -5.79 -5.28
N PRO A 45 -10.66 -6.38 -5.87
CA PRO A 45 -10.53 -7.53 -6.78
C PRO A 45 -9.60 -7.31 -7.98
N ASN A 46 -9.53 -6.09 -8.55
CA ASN A 46 -8.61 -5.78 -9.65
C ASN A 46 -7.14 -5.80 -9.21
N SER A 47 -6.89 -5.54 -7.93
CA SER A 47 -5.58 -5.65 -7.28
C SER A 47 -5.22 -7.08 -6.88
N ALA A 48 -6.14 -8.04 -6.97
CA ALA A 48 -5.86 -9.43 -6.62
C ALA A 48 -4.95 -10.15 -7.64
N ARG A 49 -4.83 -9.58 -8.84
CA ARG A 49 -3.96 -10.11 -9.89
C ARG A 49 -2.49 -9.80 -9.62
N GLU A 50 -1.65 -10.81 -9.84
CA GLU A 50 -0.20 -10.71 -9.75
C GLU A 50 0.46 -11.05 -11.11
N PRO A 51 1.36 -10.21 -11.65
CA PRO A 51 1.59 -8.83 -11.23
C PRO A 51 0.36 -7.95 -11.51
N CYS A 52 0.21 -6.84 -10.79
CA CYS A 52 -0.84 -5.90 -11.10
C CYS A 52 -0.70 -5.36 -12.54
N ILE A 53 -1.84 -5.17 -13.22
CA ILE A 53 -1.93 -4.53 -14.53
C ILE A 53 -1.96 -3.01 -14.37
N ASN A 54 -0.95 -2.32 -14.91
CA ASN A 54 -0.97 -0.87 -15.02
C ASN A 54 -2.02 -0.40 -16.04
N ASP A 55 -2.63 0.76 -15.77
CA ASP A 55 -3.31 1.50 -16.82
C ASP A 55 -2.25 2.02 -17.82
N PRO A 56 -2.44 1.88 -19.14
CA PRO A 56 -1.53 2.44 -20.14
C PRO A 56 -1.26 3.95 -19.98
N LYS A 57 -2.22 4.71 -19.44
CA LYS A 57 -2.09 6.15 -19.14
C LYS A 57 -1.40 6.43 -17.80
N ALA A 58 -1.13 5.40 -17.01
CA ALA A 58 -0.57 5.49 -15.67
C ALA A 58 0.49 4.39 -15.43
N PRO A 59 1.54 4.31 -16.27
CA PRO A 59 2.54 3.26 -16.13
C PRO A 59 3.24 3.32 -14.76
N ASN A 60 3.55 2.14 -14.21
CA ASN A 60 4.27 1.92 -12.96
C ASN A 60 3.59 2.42 -11.68
N GLN A 61 2.32 2.85 -11.75
CA GLN A 61 1.56 3.29 -10.58
C GLN A 61 0.85 2.15 -9.85
N CYS A 62 0.59 1.02 -10.54
CA CYS A 62 -0.17 -0.03 -9.90
C CYS A 62 0.62 -0.74 -8.79
N ARG A 63 -0.10 -1.13 -7.74
CA ARG A 63 0.30 -2.13 -6.75
C ARG A 63 -0.76 -3.19 -6.65
N SER A 64 -0.34 -4.45 -6.50
CA SER A 64 -1.25 -5.52 -6.14
C SER A 64 -1.62 -5.48 -4.66
N ALA A 65 -2.64 -6.25 -4.28
CA ALA A 65 -3.05 -6.41 -2.89
C ALA A 65 -1.89 -6.91 -2.00
N SER A 66 -1.06 -7.83 -2.52
CA SER A 66 0.10 -8.36 -1.77
C SER A 66 1.17 -7.30 -1.54
N GLN A 67 1.41 -6.42 -2.53
CA GLN A 67 2.35 -5.30 -2.41
C GLN A 67 1.83 -4.20 -1.48
N ALA A 68 0.51 -3.95 -1.48
CA ALA A 68 -0.13 -2.93 -0.67
C ALA A 68 -0.24 -3.30 0.82
N ALA A 69 -0.28 -4.60 1.13
CA ALA A 69 -0.60 -5.08 2.47
C ALA A 69 0.35 -4.55 3.56
N GLU A 70 1.65 -4.71 3.36
CA GLU A 70 2.63 -4.34 4.38
C GLU A 70 2.74 -2.82 4.61
N PRO A 71 2.83 -1.97 3.57
CA PRO A 71 2.80 -0.50 3.75
C PRO A 71 1.55 0.00 4.47
N ILE A 72 0.37 -0.57 4.17
CA ILE A 72 -0.88 -0.20 4.86
C ILE A 72 -0.81 -0.61 6.33
N LEU A 73 -0.39 -1.83 6.65
CA LEU A 73 -0.26 -2.29 8.04
C LEU A 73 0.74 -1.45 8.84
N ARG A 74 1.90 -1.11 8.25
CA ARG A 74 2.87 -0.19 8.87
C ARG A 74 2.27 1.19 9.12
N SER A 75 1.40 1.68 8.21
CA SER A 75 0.70 2.94 8.44
C SER A 75 -0.25 2.88 9.62
N PHE A 76 -0.99 1.77 9.79
CA PHE A 76 -1.89 1.61 10.93
C PHE A 76 -1.13 1.63 12.25
N GLU A 77 0.02 0.95 12.30
CA GLU A 77 0.90 0.98 13.47
C GLU A 77 1.45 2.38 13.72
N LYS A 78 2.04 3.02 12.71
CA LYS A 78 2.63 4.37 12.81
C LYS A 78 1.64 5.42 13.33
N TYR A 79 0.38 5.33 12.93
CA TYR A 79 -0.67 6.31 13.30
C TYR A 79 -1.64 5.79 14.37
N ASN A 80 -1.33 4.66 15.03
CA ASN A 80 -2.16 4.07 16.07
C ASN A 80 -3.64 3.87 15.65
N ILE A 81 -3.84 3.35 14.44
CA ILE A 81 -5.13 2.86 13.97
C ILE A 81 -5.25 1.40 14.40
N THR A 82 -5.96 1.16 15.51
CA THR A 82 -6.12 -0.18 16.08
C THR A 82 -7.54 -0.73 15.92
N ASN A 83 -8.52 0.13 15.69
CA ASN A 83 -9.91 -0.28 15.49
C ASN A 83 -10.14 -0.76 14.04
N LYS A 84 -10.69 -1.97 13.90
CA LYS A 84 -10.98 -2.60 12.60
C LYS A 84 -11.93 -1.80 11.70
N ASN A 85 -12.87 -1.05 12.28
CA ASN A 85 -13.81 -0.23 11.51
C ASN A 85 -13.14 1.05 10.98
N GLU A 86 -12.18 1.61 11.73
CA GLU A 86 -11.32 2.68 11.21
C GLU A 86 -10.41 2.17 10.08
N MET A 87 -9.81 0.99 10.24
CA MET A 87 -9.03 0.34 9.17
C MET A 87 -9.89 0.12 7.92
N ALA A 88 -11.12 -0.38 8.08
CA ALA A 88 -12.05 -0.57 6.97
C ALA A 88 -12.39 0.75 6.26
N ALA A 89 -12.63 1.84 6.99
CA ALA A 89 -12.88 3.15 6.42
C ALA A 89 -11.68 3.70 5.62
N LEU A 90 -10.46 3.48 6.10
CA LEU A 90 -9.23 3.88 5.41
C LEU A 90 -9.00 3.04 4.14
N VAL A 91 -9.09 1.72 4.24
CA VAL A 91 -8.87 0.81 3.10
C VAL A 91 -9.95 1.01 2.03
N SER A 92 -11.21 1.12 2.42
CA SER A 92 -12.31 1.36 1.46
C SER A 92 -12.17 2.69 0.72
N LEU A 93 -11.76 3.76 1.42
CA LEU A 93 -11.43 5.04 0.80
C LEU A 93 -10.28 4.88 -0.20
N MET A 94 -9.15 4.27 0.23
CA MET A 94 -8.01 4.10 -0.66
C MET A 94 -8.38 3.23 -1.88
N ALA A 95 -9.12 2.14 -1.67
CA ALA A 95 -9.58 1.25 -2.72
C ALA A 95 -10.37 2.01 -3.78
N LEU A 96 -11.38 2.80 -3.40
CA LEU A 96 -12.16 3.52 -4.39
C LEU A 96 -11.34 4.62 -5.08
N GLU A 97 -10.72 5.51 -4.30
CA GLU A 97 -10.10 6.73 -4.83
C GLU A 97 -8.91 6.43 -5.76
N SER A 98 -8.18 5.34 -5.49
CA SER A 98 -7.05 4.91 -6.32
C SER A 98 -7.43 3.96 -7.46
N GLY A 99 -8.72 3.64 -7.62
CA GLY A 99 -9.17 2.63 -8.59
C GLY A 99 -8.58 1.25 -8.29
N GLU A 100 -8.69 0.84 -7.03
CA GLU A 100 -8.16 -0.39 -6.44
C GLU A 100 -6.65 -0.50 -6.61
N PHE A 101 -5.93 0.52 -6.12
CA PHE A 101 -4.48 0.67 -6.16
C PHE A 101 -3.87 0.71 -7.56
N LYS A 102 -4.68 0.97 -8.58
CA LYS A 102 -4.21 1.19 -9.95
C LYS A 102 -3.52 2.54 -10.14
N TYR A 103 -3.96 3.57 -9.43
CA TYR A 103 -3.44 4.94 -9.54
C TYR A 103 -2.86 5.43 -8.21
N GLN A 104 -1.77 6.18 -8.29
CA GLN A 104 -1.18 6.90 -7.15
C GLN A 104 -1.20 8.42 -7.35
N LYS A 105 -1.60 8.89 -8.53
CA LYS A 105 -1.84 10.32 -8.82
C LYS A 105 -3.10 10.49 -9.62
N ASN A 106 -3.71 11.68 -9.55
CA ASN A 106 -4.89 11.98 -10.35
C ASN A 106 -4.49 12.07 -11.84
N VAL A 107 -4.95 11.09 -12.64
CA VAL A 107 -4.67 10.99 -14.09
C VAL A 107 -5.76 11.66 -14.93
N PHE A 108 -7.04 11.53 -14.56
CA PHE A 108 -8.16 12.14 -15.30
C PHE A 108 -9.28 12.57 -14.33
N PRO A 109 -9.74 13.83 -14.36
CA PRO A 109 -9.38 14.91 -15.30
C PRO A 109 -7.96 15.49 -15.09
N GLY A 110 -7.24 15.02 -14.08
CA GLY A 110 -5.90 15.49 -13.73
C GLY A 110 -5.94 16.72 -12.83
N ARG A 111 -5.23 16.65 -11.71
CA ARG A 111 -5.03 17.79 -10.81
C ARG A 111 -3.59 17.79 -10.31
N PRO A 112 -2.75 18.78 -10.68
CA PRO A 112 -1.36 18.84 -10.25
C PRO A 112 -1.21 18.75 -8.73
N GLY A 113 -0.39 17.81 -8.28
CA GLY A 113 -0.12 17.54 -6.86
C GLY A 113 -1.23 16.81 -6.10
N GLN A 114 -2.31 16.38 -6.76
CA GLN A 114 -3.30 15.48 -6.17
C GLN A 114 -2.90 14.03 -6.43
N GLY A 115 -2.92 13.22 -5.39
CA GLY A 115 -2.49 11.82 -5.47
C GLY A 115 -2.40 11.21 -4.10
N THR A 116 -1.48 10.25 -3.97
CA THR A 116 -1.46 9.18 -2.97
C THR A 116 -2.67 8.24 -3.06
N ARG A 117 -2.68 7.15 -2.30
CA ARG A 117 -3.76 6.14 -2.39
C ARG A 117 -5.13 6.62 -1.94
N ASN A 118 -5.24 7.66 -1.12
CA ASN A 118 -6.53 8.29 -0.79
C ASN A 118 -6.86 9.51 -1.68
N MET A 119 -6.15 9.72 -2.81
CA MET A 119 -6.31 10.88 -3.71
C MET A 119 -6.36 12.23 -2.99
N GLN A 120 -5.50 12.36 -2.00
CA GLN A 120 -5.37 13.52 -1.16
C GLN A 120 -5.05 14.79 -1.97
N MET A 121 -5.71 15.88 -1.58
CA MET A 121 -5.56 17.19 -2.21
C MET A 121 -4.17 17.80 -1.97
N PRO A 122 -3.64 18.64 -2.89
CA PRO A 122 -2.27 19.15 -2.81
C PRO A 122 -1.92 19.85 -1.49
N LYS A 123 -2.86 20.61 -0.92
CA LYS A 123 -2.66 21.30 0.37
C LYS A 123 -2.37 20.34 1.52
N TRP A 124 -2.99 19.16 1.47
CA TRP A 124 -2.82 18.12 2.48
C TRP A 124 -1.55 17.32 2.23
N ASN A 125 -1.17 17.10 0.96
CA ASN A 125 0.12 16.51 0.61
C ASN A 125 1.30 17.35 1.12
N ALA A 126 1.22 18.68 1.02
CA ALA A 126 2.22 19.57 1.61
C ALA A 126 2.33 19.41 3.15
N ARG A 127 1.19 19.37 3.85
CA ARG A 127 1.16 19.16 5.31
C ARG A 127 1.67 17.77 5.71
N TYR A 128 1.35 16.76 4.92
CA TYR A 128 1.79 15.40 5.17
C TYR A 128 3.31 15.27 4.99
N LEU A 129 3.86 15.79 3.89
CA LEU A 129 5.30 15.86 3.67
C LEU A 129 6.01 16.62 4.81
N ALA A 130 5.39 17.68 5.34
CA ALA A 130 5.94 18.42 6.48
C ALA A 130 6.05 17.57 7.76
N SER A 131 5.15 16.59 7.94
CA SER A 131 5.14 15.69 9.10
C SER A 131 6.06 14.47 9.00
N ILE A 132 6.80 14.31 7.91
CA ILE A 132 7.73 13.19 7.70
C ILE A 132 9.17 13.70 7.93
N PRO A 133 9.79 13.43 9.10
CA PRO A 133 11.13 13.93 9.41
C PRO A 133 12.19 13.50 8.40
N GLU A 134 12.07 12.28 7.87
CA GLU A 134 13.02 11.67 6.93
C GLU A 134 13.06 12.38 5.57
N LEU A 135 12.09 13.24 5.28
CA LEU A 135 11.99 14.00 4.03
C LEU A 135 12.22 15.50 4.23
N LYS A 136 12.71 15.93 5.40
CA LYS A 136 12.92 17.35 5.73
C LYS A 136 13.80 18.06 4.69
N ASP A 137 14.97 17.51 4.40
CA ASP A 137 15.94 18.15 3.50
C ASP A 137 15.43 18.18 2.04
N GLN A 138 14.73 17.13 1.62
CA GLN A 138 14.12 17.05 0.29
C GLN A 138 12.97 18.06 0.16
N ARG A 139 12.17 18.22 1.22
CA ARG A 139 11.09 19.22 1.27
C ARG A 139 11.63 20.64 1.08
N GLU A 140 12.72 20.99 1.76
CA GLU A 140 13.36 22.31 1.62
C GLU A 140 13.83 22.58 0.17
N LYS A 141 14.28 21.55 -0.54
CA LYS A 141 14.70 21.66 -1.95
C LYS A 141 13.53 21.84 -2.93
N VAL A 142 12.37 21.25 -2.65
CA VAL A 142 11.21 21.32 -3.57
C VAL A 142 10.32 22.54 -3.31
N GLY A 143 10.39 23.15 -2.12
CA GLY A 143 9.57 24.31 -1.76
C GLY A 143 8.07 24.03 -1.88
N ASP A 144 7.32 24.98 -2.43
CA ASP A 144 5.86 24.88 -2.60
C ASP A 144 5.41 24.22 -3.92
N ASP A 145 6.34 23.60 -4.66
CA ASP A 145 6.02 22.89 -5.91
C ASP A 145 5.19 21.63 -5.61
N LYS A 146 3.87 21.75 -5.81
CA LYS A 146 2.88 20.72 -5.51
C LYS A 146 3.13 19.40 -6.23
N VAL A 147 3.73 19.42 -7.42
CA VAL A 147 4.04 18.20 -8.19
C VAL A 147 5.23 17.50 -7.56
N LYS A 148 6.31 18.23 -7.28
CA LYS A 148 7.49 17.66 -6.63
C LYS A 148 7.21 17.19 -5.20
N ILE A 149 6.35 17.90 -4.46
CA ILE A 149 5.85 17.45 -3.16
C ILE A 149 5.19 16.08 -3.28
N LEU A 150 4.29 15.92 -4.25
CA LEU A 150 3.63 14.64 -4.49
C LEU A 150 4.65 13.57 -4.90
N ASP A 151 5.59 13.88 -5.80
CA ASP A 151 6.62 12.92 -6.22
C ASP A 151 7.46 12.39 -5.03
N LEU A 152 7.76 13.23 -4.03
CA LEU A 152 8.41 12.77 -2.79
C LEU A 152 7.54 11.79 -2.01
N LEU A 153 6.24 12.05 -1.89
CA LEU A 153 5.30 11.13 -1.22
C LEU A 153 5.11 9.82 -2.00
N LEU A 154 5.28 9.86 -3.32
CA LEU A 154 5.16 8.69 -4.19
C LEU A 154 6.47 7.90 -4.34
N SER A 155 7.56 8.38 -3.74
CA SER A 155 8.87 7.73 -3.83
C SER A 155 8.97 6.43 -3.04
N LYS A 156 8.07 6.21 -2.07
CA LYS A 156 7.98 4.98 -1.26
C LYS A 156 6.53 4.65 -0.97
N ASP A 157 6.18 3.38 -1.05
CA ASP A 157 4.83 2.89 -0.78
C ASP A 157 4.38 3.24 0.66
N ASP A 158 5.29 3.27 1.64
CA ASP A 158 4.98 3.66 3.02
C ASP A 158 4.48 5.10 3.14
N TYR A 159 5.02 6.01 2.34
CA TYR A 159 4.54 7.40 2.31
C TYR A 159 3.20 7.45 1.57
N ASP A 160 3.11 6.82 0.40
CA ASP A 160 1.92 6.77 -0.43
C ASP A 160 0.70 6.20 0.33
N PHE A 161 0.76 4.94 0.77
CA PHE A 161 -0.32 4.29 1.52
C PHE A 161 -0.52 4.91 2.91
N GLY A 162 0.54 5.45 3.52
CA GLY A 162 0.46 6.07 4.85
C GLY A 162 -0.35 7.36 4.92
N SER A 163 -0.58 8.01 3.78
CA SER A 163 -1.32 9.28 3.69
C SER A 163 -2.73 9.22 4.26
N ALA A 164 -3.45 8.11 4.08
CA ALA A 164 -4.83 7.96 4.56
C ALA A 164 -4.90 7.96 6.09
N ALA A 165 -4.04 7.16 6.74
CA ALA A 165 -3.97 7.05 8.18
C ALA A 165 -3.46 8.35 8.82
N TRP A 166 -2.47 9.01 8.21
CA TRP A 166 -2.03 10.35 8.63
C TRP A 166 -3.18 11.36 8.56
N TYR A 167 -3.92 11.39 7.45
CA TYR A 167 -5.01 12.35 7.26
C TYR A 167 -6.10 12.16 8.32
N MET A 168 -6.52 10.91 8.56
CA MET A 168 -7.53 10.61 9.57
C MET A 168 -7.11 11.06 10.96
N THR A 169 -5.86 10.82 11.35
CA THR A 169 -5.39 11.09 12.70
C THR A 169 -5.01 12.55 12.96
N SER A 170 -4.71 13.31 11.90
CA SER A 170 -4.27 14.70 12.02
C SER A 170 -5.30 15.73 11.57
N GLN A 171 -6.26 15.34 10.71
CA GLN A 171 -7.24 16.27 10.12
C GLN A 171 -8.69 15.95 10.53
N CYS A 172 -9.02 14.71 10.91
CA CYS A 172 -10.35 14.41 11.45
C CYS A 172 -10.45 14.76 12.94
N THR A 173 -11.65 15.16 13.37
CA THR A 173 -11.94 15.35 14.80
C THR A 173 -12.07 13.99 15.51
N SER A 174 -11.86 14.00 16.83
CA SER A 174 -12.08 12.81 17.68
C SER A 174 -13.49 12.24 17.54
N ASP A 175 -14.51 13.10 17.35
CA ASP A 175 -15.90 12.67 17.22
C ASP A 175 -16.16 11.91 15.92
N VAL A 176 -15.50 12.28 14.83
CA VAL A 176 -15.57 11.53 13.56
C VAL A 176 -14.94 10.15 13.77
N ARG A 177 -13.77 10.08 14.40
CA ARG A 177 -13.09 8.82 14.68
C ARG A 177 -13.92 7.92 15.60
N LYS A 178 -14.50 8.46 16.66
CA LYS A 178 -15.38 7.72 17.58
C LYS A 178 -16.60 7.16 16.84
N GLY A 179 -17.25 7.96 15.98
CA GLY A 179 -18.37 7.48 15.16
C GLY A 179 -17.98 6.33 14.23
N LEU A 180 -16.79 6.38 13.61
CA LEU A 180 -16.30 5.26 12.78
C LEU A 180 -16.09 3.97 13.57
N GLN A 181 -15.62 4.07 14.82
CA GLN A 181 -15.31 2.91 15.64
C GLN A 181 -16.54 2.05 15.94
N ASP A 182 -17.74 2.63 15.93
CA ASP A 182 -19.01 1.92 16.10
C ASP A 182 -19.34 0.98 14.92
N GLY A 183 -18.68 1.16 13.76
CA GLY A 183 -18.86 0.31 12.58
C GLY A 183 -20.22 0.48 11.88
N LYS A 184 -20.91 1.59 12.17
CA LYS A 184 -22.23 1.92 11.61
C LYS A 184 -22.10 2.91 10.46
N GLU A 185 -23.11 2.88 9.60
CA GLU A 185 -23.15 3.67 8.37
C GLU A 185 -23.14 5.17 8.67
N ASP A 186 -23.89 5.63 9.66
CA ASP A 186 -23.93 7.04 10.07
C ASP A 186 -22.56 7.60 10.48
N GLY A 187 -21.78 6.81 11.24
CA GLY A 187 -20.41 7.14 11.60
C GLY A 187 -19.49 7.23 10.38
N TRP A 188 -19.66 6.31 9.42
CA TRP A 188 -18.93 6.31 8.16
C TRP A 188 -19.32 7.47 7.24
N GLU A 189 -20.62 7.78 7.10
CA GLU A 189 -21.09 8.92 6.33
C GLU A 189 -20.54 10.24 6.88
N LYS A 190 -20.48 10.37 8.21
CA LYS A 190 -19.86 11.52 8.87
C LYS A 190 -18.37 11.62 8.56
N TYR A 191 -17.64 10.50 8.49
CA TYR A 191 -16.24 10.51 8.04
C TYR A 191 -16.09 11.02 6.61
N ILE A 192 -16.91 10.52 5.68
CA ILE A 192 -16.86 10.91 4.27
C ILE A 192 -17.20 12.40 4.09
N THR A 193 -18.24 12.89 4.77
CA THR A 193 -18.76 14.25 4.57
C THR A 193 -18.03 15.30 5.40
N ALA A 194 -17.79 15.03 6.69
CA ALA A 194 -17.27 16.03 7.62
C ALA A 194 -15.74 16.02 7.74
N CYS A 195 -15.05 14.94 7.36
CA CYS A 195 -13.58 14.89 7.38
C CYS A 195 -12.95 14.81 5.98
N VAL A 196 -13.34 13.82 5.17
CA VAL A 196 -12.82 13.69 3.80
C VAL A 196 -13.31 14.87 2.94
N GLY A 197 -14.54 15.34 3.19
CA GLY A 197 -15.11 16.51 2.53
C GLY A 197 -15.66 16.20 1.14
N THR A 198 -16.22 14.99 0.97
CA THR A 198 -16.85 14.54 -0.28
C THR A 198 -18.25 14.00 -0.01
N THR A 199 -18.94 13.52 -1.04
CA THR A 199 -20.31 12.99 -0.94
C THR A 199 -20.32 11.49 -0.71
N VAL A 200 -21.32 11.04 0.05
CA VAL A 200 -21.69 9.62 0.15
C VAL A 200 -22.23 9.17 -1.22
N SER A 201 -21.88 7.93 -1.59
CA SER A 201 -22.42 7.28 -2.78
C SER A 201 -22.61 5.79 -2.51
N GLY A 202 -23.49 5.13 -3.28
CA GLY A 202 -23.67 3.68 -3.17
C GLY A 202 -22.39 2.89 -3.46
N GLU A 203 -21.52 3.41 -4.32
CA GLU A 203 -20.22 2.78 -4.61
C GLU A 203 -19.27 2.86 -3.41
N ARG A 204 -19.17 4.03 -2.78
CA ARG A 204 -18.40 4.22 -1.53
C ARG A 204 -18.92 3.29 -0.44
N LEU A 205 -20.24 3.21 -0.29
CA LEU A 205 -20.89 2.37 0.70
C LEU A 205 -20.56 0.90 0.47
N ARG A 206 -20.60 0.44 -0.79
CA ARG A 206 -20.25 -0.93 -1.17
C ARG A 206 -18.81 -1.28 -0.78
N TYR A 207 -17.83 -0.44 -1.11
CA TYR A 207 -16.43 -0.69 -0.71
C TYR A 207 -16.28 -0.75 0.80
N TRP A 208 -16.93 0.16 1.52
CA TRP A 208 -16.85 0.19 2.98
C TRP A 208 -17.48 -1.05 3.62
N GLN A 209 -18.66 -1.49 3.18
CA GLN A 209 -19.32 -2.69 3.71
C GLN A 209 -18.47 -3.95 3.50
N VAL A 210 -17.86 -4.11 2.32
CA VAL A 210 -16.92 -5.22 2.07
C VAL A 210 -15.70 -5.11 2.97
N ALA A 211 -15.12 -3.92 3.09
CA ALA A 211 -13.96 -3.70 3.97
C ALA A 211 -14.28 -4.00 5.43
N VAL A 212 -15.44 -3.58 5.96
CA VAL A 212 -15.86 -3.90 7.33
C VAL A 212 -15.91 -5.42 7.51
N LYS A 213 -16.58 -6.14 6.59
CA LYS A 213 -16.68 -7.60 6.68
C LYS A 213 -15.31 -8.29 6.70
N GLU A 214 -14.39 -7.88 5.84
CA GLU A 214 -13.08 -8.52 5.73
C GLU A 214 -12.16 -8.15 6.92
N MET A 215 -12.18 -6.90 7.38
CA MET A 215 -11.38 -6.48 8.55
C MET A 215 -11.80 -7.18 9.83
N GLN A 216 -13.08 -7.58 9.97
CA GLN A 216 -13.55 -8.29 11.15
C GLN A 216 -12.95 -9.69 11.30
N LYS A 217 -12.44 -10.29 10.22
CA LYS A 217 -11.85 -11.65 10.22
C LYS A 217 -10.38 -11.69 10.67
N LEU A 218 -9.71 -10.54 10.72
CA LEU A 218 -8.30 -10.39 11.08
C LEU A 218 -8.09 -10.29 12.59
#